data_AF-C0ZWN1-F1
#
_entry.id   AF-C0ZWN1-F1
#
_cell.length_a   1.000
_cell.length_b   1.000
_cell.length_c   1.000
_cell.angle_alpha   90.00
_cell.angle_beta   90.00
_cell.angle_gamma   90.00
#
_symmetry.space_group_name_H-M   'P 1'
#
loop_
_entity.id
_entity.type
_entity.pdbx_description
1 polymer ?
#
loop_
_entity_poly.entity_id
_entity_poly.type
_entity_poly.pdbx_seq_one_letter_code
_entity_poly.pdbx_strand_id
1 'polypeptide(L)'
;MGELTTADLVEERAARKEADKAVRAANARLAEFESASGNSCPEDPAEIEAVTAERDSAVAALLRHQVRVEKKLPAESLEFLTGGTREELEEQAEAMAAVLALSRPPAPIVPNEGTAPARVNSPYLQARRILLGENSYY
;
A
#
# COMPACT_ATOMS: atom_id res chain seq x y z
N MET A 1 -20.02 -31.50 3.96
CA MET A 1 -19.29 -32.23 5.02
C MET A 1 -18.25 -33.07 4.31
N GLY A 2 -17.01 -32.58 4.19
CA GLY A 2 -15.93 -33.34 3.56
C GLY A 2 -15.35 -34.31 4.58
N GLU A 3 -15.34 -35.61 4.27
CA GLU A 3 -14.71 -36.63 5.11
C GLU A 3 -13.18 -36.49 5.03
N LEU A 4 -12.51 -36.39 6.17
CA LEU A 4 -11.05 -36.45 6.24
C LEU A 4 -10.60 -37.87 5.89
N THR A 5 -9.72 -37.98 4.90
CA THR A 5 -9.15 -39.25 4.47
C THR A 5 -8.13 -39.76 5.51
N THR A 6 -7.82 -41.05 5.49
CA THR A 6 -6.80 -41.63 6.38
C THR A 6 -5.41 -41.03 6.17
N ALA A 7 -5.13 -40.50 4.97
CA ALA A 7 -3.92 -39.75 4.66
C ALA A 7 -3.90 -38.41 5.40
N ASP A 8 -5.02 -37.70 5.42
CA ASP A 8 -5.15 -36.40 6.11
C ASP A 8 -4.91 -36.56 7.62
N LEU A 9 -5.36 -37.65 8.24
CA LEU A 9 -5.12 -37.93 9.66
C LEU A 9 -3.65 -38.26 9.97
N VAL A 10 -2.90 -38.81 9.01
CA VAL A 10 -1.46 -39.11 9.19
C VAL A 10 -0.64 -37.83 9.06
N GLU A 11 -0.96 -36.99 8.08
CA GLU A 11 -0.33 -35.69 7.90
C GLU A 11 -0.60 -34.77 9.09
N GLU A 12 -1.83 -34.76 9.61
CA GLU A 12 -2.23 -34.01 10.79
C GLU A 12 -1.43 -34.43 12.04
N ARG A 13 -1.24 -35.74 12.23
CA ARG A 13 -0.43 -36.28 13.34
C ARG A 13 1.05 -35.99 13.18
N ALA A 14 1.57 -35.98 11.96
CA ALA A 14 2.96 -35.62 11.68
C ALA A 14 3.20 -34.13 11.97
N ALA A 15 2.29 -33.26 11.52
CA ALA A 15 2.31 -31.83 11.78
C ALA A 15 2.21 -31.52 13.28
N ARG A 16 1.35 -32.22 14.02
CA ARG A 16 1.27 -32.08 15.50
C ARG A 16 2.57 -32.47 16.19
N LYS A 17 3.19 -33.59 15.80
CA LYS A 17 4.47 -34.02 16.38
C LYS A 17 5.59 -33.02 16.12
N GLU A 18 5.64 -32.45 14.93
CA GLU A 18 6.64 -31.43 14.59
C GLU A 18 6.38 -30.11 15.33
N ALA A 19 5.11 -29.71 15.46
CA ALA A 19 4.72 -28.56 16.27
C ALA A 19 5.06 -28.76 17.76
N ASP A 20 4.78 -29.91 18.34
CA ASP A 20 5.14 -30.23 19.73
C ASP A 20 6.66 -30.22 19.94
N LYS A 21 7.42 -30.70 18.96
CA LYS A 21 8.88 -30.66 18.98
C LYS A 21 9.41 -29.23 18.90
N ALA A 22 8.82 -28.41 18.02
CA ALA A 22 9.17 -26.99 17.88
C ALA A 22 8.83 -26.20 19.15
N VAL A 23 7.68 -26.46 19.78
CA VAL A 23 7.26 -25.84 21.05
C VAL A 23 8.22 -26.25 22.17
N ARG A 24 8.60 -27.53 22.27
CA ARG A 24 9.57 -27.97 23.28
C ARG A 24 10.95 -27.35 23.05
N ALA A 25 11.40 -27.24 21.80
CA ALA A 25 12.67 -26.59 21.47
C ALA A 25 12.65 -25.07 21.75
N ALA A 26 11.52 -24.40 21.48
CA ALA A 26 11.33 -22.99 21.80
C ALA A 26 11.31 -22.76 23.32
N ASN A 27 10.61 -23.61 24.07
CA ASN A 27 10.56 -23.54 25.53
C ASN A 27 11.92 -23.83 26.16
N ALA A 28 12.70 -24.77 25.60
CA ALA A 28 14.07 -25.03 26.05
C ALA A 28 14.98 -23.82 25.81
N ARG A 29 14.88 -23.19 24.64
CA ARG A 29 15.62 -21.94 24.34
C ARG A 29 15.19 -20.79 25.24
N LEU A 30 13.90 -20.66 25.54
CA LEU A 30 13.40 -19.66 26.50
C LEU A 30 13.94 -19.91 27.90
N ALA A 31 13.95 -21.16 28.37
CA ALA A 31 14.54 -21.51 29.66
C ALA A 31 16.06 -21.23 29.70
N GLU A 32 16.77 -21.47 28.59
CA GLU A 32 18.18 -21.08 28.43
C GLU A 32 18.34 -19.56 28.49
N PHE A 33 17.49 -18.78 27.82
CA PHE A 33 17.49 -17.31 27.87
C PHE A 33 17.14 -16.78 29.27
N GLU A 34 16.15 -17.36 29.96
CA GLU A 34 15.76 -16.96 31.31
C GLU A 34 16.86 -17.30 32.33
N SER A 35 17.53 -18.45 32.17
CA SER A 35 18.68 -18.84 33.00
C SER A 35 19.94 -17.98 32.71
N ALA A 36 20.13 -17.55 31.46
CA ALA A 36 21.17 -16.60 31.07
C ALA A 36 20.86 -15.17 31.56
N SER A 37 19.58 -14.78 31.59
CA SER A 37 19.09 -13.50 32.11
C SER A 37 19.14 -13.42 33.65
N GLY A 38 19.32 -14.55 34.36
CA GLY A 38 19.55 -14.57 35.81
C GLY A 38 20.92 -14.01 36.23
N ASN A 39 21.86 -13.87 35.29
CA ASN A 39 23.15 -13.23 35.49
C ASN A 39 23.17 -11.89 34.74
N SER A 40 22.60 -10.86 35.36
CA SER A 40 22.77 -9.44 35.03
C SER A 40 22.92 -9.13 33.53
N CYS A 41 21.82 -8.84 32.84
CA CYS A 41 21.92 -7.84 31.78
C CYS A 41 21.99 -6.50 32.52
N PRO A 42 23.14 -5.80 32.57
CA PRO A 42 23.03 -4.36 32.66
C PRO A 42 22.22 -3.96 31.43
N GLU A 43 21.05 -3.36 31.64
CA GLU A 43 20.42 -2.52 30.64
C GLU A 43 21.49 -1.50 30.25
N ASP A 44 22.25 -1.77 29.19
CA ASP A 44 23.35 -0.91 28.79
C ASP A 44 22.66 0.37 28.31
N PRO A 45 22.71 1.48 29.07
CA PRO A 45 21.87 2.64 28.80
C PRO A 45 22.18 3.22 27.41
N ALA A 46 23.41 3.02 26.93
CA ALA A 46 23.83 3.36 25.59
C ALA A 46 23.10 2.56 24.49
N GLU A 47 22.79 1.28 24.72
CA GLU A 47 22.05 0.44 23.78
C GLU A 47 20.57 0.82 23.76
N ILE A 48 19.99 1.12 24.92
CA ILE A 48 18.62 1.63 25.02
C ILE A 48 18.50 3.00 24.34
N GLU A 49 19.45 3.91 24.58
CA GLU A 49 19.50 5.21 23.90
C GLU A 49 19.66 5.06 22.38
N ALA A 50 20.52 4.15 21.91
CA ALA A 50 20.68 3.89 20.49
C ALA A 50 19.39 3.36 19.84
N VAL A 51 18.74 2.37 20.46
CA VAL A 51 17.49 1.78 19.95
C VAL A 51 16.34 2.78 19.98
N THR A 52 16.26 3.62 21.02
CA THR A 52 15.23 4.68 21.11
C THR A 52 15.43 5.77 20.07
N ALA A 53 16.68 6.19 19.83
CA ALA A 53 17.00 7.13 18.77
C ALA A 53 16.68 6.56 17.37
N GLU A 54 17.00 5.28 17.13
CA GLU A 54 16.66 4.61 15.88
C GLU A 54 15.13 4.52 15.68
N ARG A 55 14.39 4.13 16.73
CA ARG A 55 12.92 4.12 16.74
C ARG A 55 12.37 5.49 16.39
N ASP A 56 12.84 6.54 17.04
CA ASP A 56 12.32 7.89 16.84
C ASP A 56 12.63 8.41 15.42
N SER A 57 13.80 8.06 14.87
CA SER A 57 14.14 8.37 13.48
C SER A 57 13.20 7.66 12.48
N ALA A 58 12.87 6.39 12.74
CA ALA A 58 11.97 5.60 11.90
C ALA A 58 10.52 6.12 11.97
N VAL A 59 10.05 6.49 13.16
CA VAL A 59 8.73 7.10 13.36
C VAL A 59 8.63 8.44 12.62
N ALA A 60 9.65 9.30 12.73
CA ALA A 60 9.68 10.58 12.03
C ALA A 60 9.68 10.40 10.49
N ALA A 61 10.45 9.44 9.98
CA ALA A 61 10.44 9.12 8.55
C ALA A 61 9.06 8.65 8.07
N LEU A 62 8.42 7.78 8.85
CA LEU A 62 7.08 7.26 8.54
C LEU A 62 6.03 8.38 8.52
N LEU A 63 6.09 9.32 9.47
CA LEU A 63 5.20 10.48 9.50
C LEU A 63 5.34 11.36 8.26
N ARG A 64 6.58 11.65 7.81
CA ARG A 64 6.82 12.40 6.57
C ARG A 64 6.22 11.71 5.34
N HIS A 65 6.36 10.39 5.27
CA HIS A 65 5.74 9.59 4.22
C HIS A 65 4.21 9.65 4.24
N GLN A 66 3.60 9.56 5.43
CA GLN A 66 2.14 9.66 5.58
C GLN A 66 1.64 11.03 5.11
N VAL A 67 2.21 12.12 5.62
CA VAL A 67 1.80 13.48 5.26
C VAL A 67 1.97 13.75 3.77
N ARG A 68 3.07 13.30 3.15
CA ARG A 68 3.27 13.40 1.70
C ARG A 68 2.11 12.76 0.92
N VAL A 69 1.73 11.54 1.30
CA VAL A 69 0.66 10.79 0.62
C VAL A 69 -0.69 11.48 0.81
N GLU A 70 -1.02 11.90 2.04
CA GLU A 70 -2.27 12.59 2.36
C GLU A 70 -2.42 13.90 1.60
N LYS A 71 -1.35 14.70 1.51
CA LYS A 71 -1.31 15.99 0.81
C LYS A 71 -1.02 15.85 -0.70
N LYS A 72 -0.88 14.62 -1.21
CA LYS A 72 -0.65 14.29 -2.63
C LYS A 72 0.59 14.98 -3.22
N LEU A 73 1.64 15.10 -2.43
CA LEU A 73 2.90 15.71 -2.87
C LEU A 73 3.74 14.72 -3.70
N PRO A 74 4.58 15.22 -4.63
CA PRO A 74 5.53 14.40 -5.39
C PRO A 74 6.49 13.62 -4.50
N ALA A 75 7.03 12.49 -4.97
CA ALA A 75 7.99 11.70 -4.19
C ALA A 75 9.23 12.49 -3.78
N GLU A 76 9.68 13.39 -4.65
CA GLU A 76 10.82 14.30 -4.46
C GLU A 76 10.60 15.29 -3.31
N SER A 77 9.34 15.53 -2.89
CA SER A 77 9.04 16.46 -1.80
C SER A 77 9.48 15.95 -0.43
N LEU A 78 9.76 14.65 -0.29
CA LEU A 78 10.15 14.03 0.99
C LEU A 78 11.44 14.60 1.56
N GLU A 79 12.39 14.95 0.70
CA GLU A 79 13.68 15.52 1.11
C GLU A 79 13.51 16.92 1.74
N PHE A 80 12.40 17.59 1.44
CA PHE A 80 12.11 18.95 1.90
C PHE A 80 11.16 18.98 3.10
N LEU A 81 10.43 17.89 3.37
CA LEU A 81 9.58 17.76 4.55
C LEU A 81 10.46 17.56 5.79
N THR A 82 10.64 18.64 6.54
CA THR A 82 11.50 18.70 7.72
C THR A 82 10.63 19.02 8.94
N GLY A 83 10.80 18.24 10.00
CA GLY A 83 9.94 18.35 11.17
C GLY A 83 9.96 17.08 11.99
N GLY A 84 9.63 17.24 13.27
CA GLY A 84 9.50 16.15 14.24
C GLY A 84 8.05 15.85 14.61
N THR A 85 7.15 16.81 14.38
CA THR A 85 5.72 16.68 14.70
C THR A 85 4.87 16.59 13.43
N ARG A 86 3.66 16.05 13.57
CA ARG A 86 2.74 15.90 12.44
C ARG A 86 2.27 17.28 11.95
N GLU A 87 2.02 18.19 12.87
CA GLU A 87 1.55 19.54 12.61
C GLU A 87 2.54 20.34 11.76
N GLU A 88 3.84 20.32 12.13
CA GLU A 88 4.91 20.97 11.37
C GLU A 88 5.00 20.43 9.93
N LEU A 89 4.90 19.11 9.79
CA LEU A 89 4.96 18.45 8.49
C LEU A 89 3.75 18.78 7.63
N GLU A 90 2.56 18.84 8.22
CA GLU A 90 1.33 19.20 7.51
C GLU A 90 1.35 20.65 7.02
N GLU A 91 1.82 21.59 7.84
CA GLU A 91 1.93 23.01 7.47
C GLU A 91 2.93 23.20 6.33
N GLN A 92 4.12 22.59 6.41
CA GLN A 92 5.09 22.62 5.32
C GLN A 92 4.54 21.97 4.05
N ALA A 93 3.88 20.82 4.18
CA ALA A 93 3.30 20.13 3.05
C ALA A 93 2.23 20.97 2.35
N GLU A 94 1.44 21.72 3.11
CA GLU A 94 0.41 22.62 2.59
C GLU A 94 1.01 23.83 1.87
N ALA A 95 2.06 24.44 2.44
CA ALA A 95 2.82 25.48 1.78
C ALA A 95 3.43 25.00 0.45
N MET A 96 3.99 23.79 0.42
CA MET A 96 4.54 23.18 -0.80
C MET A 96 3.44 22.90 -1.84
N ALA A 97 2.29 22.36 -1.41
CA ALA A 97 1.17 22.09 -2.30
C ALA A 97 0.65 23.39 -2.96
N ALA A 98 0.60 24.49 -2.20
CA ALA A 98 0.20 25.80 -2.72
C ALA A 98 1.15 26.31 -3.83
N VAL A 99 2.46 26.18 -3.64
CA VAL A 99 3.47 26.58 -4.65
C VAL A 99 3.36 25.71 -5.91
N LEU A 100 3.16 24.40 -5.76
CA LEU A 100 2.99 23.49 -6.90
C LEU A 100 1.70 23.77 -7.67
N ALA A 101 0.62 24.18 -6.99
CA ALA A 101 -0.64 24.55 -7.62
C ALA A 101 -0.50 25.80 -8.51
N LEU A 102 0.31 26.78 -8.11
CA LEU A 102 0.61 27.98 -8.91
C LEU A 102 1.40 27.66 -10.18
N SER A 103 2.15 26.56 -10.18
CA SER A 103 3.06 26.18 -11.27
C SER A 103 2.38 25.35 -12.37
N ARG A 104 1.09 25.03 -12.24
CA ARG A 104 0.35 24.27 -13.25
C ARG A 104 -0.04 25.20 -14.41
N PRO A 105 0.52 25.03 -15.63
CA PRO A 105 0.08 25.83 -16.76
C PRO A 105 -1.41 25.55 -17.03
N PRO A 106 -2.19 26.58 -17.44
CA PRO A 106 -3.59 26.36 -17.81
C PRO A 106 -3.65 25.30 -18.90
N ALA A 107 -4.63 24.40 -18.79
CA ALA A 107 -4.83 23.38 -19.82
C ALA A 107 -4.99 24.05 -21.19
N PRO A 108 -4.35 23.53 -22.26
CA PRO A 108 -4.53 24.09 -23.58
C PRO A 108 -6.00 24.00 -23.97
N ILE A 109 -6.57 25.13 -24.41
CA ILE A 109 -7.92 25.16 -24.98
C ILE A 109 -7.84 24.47 -26.33
N VAL A 110 -8.24 23.19 -26.39
CA VAL A 110 -8.46 22.50 -27.66
C VAL A 110 -9.80 22.98 -28.22
N PRO A 111 -9.84 23.62 -29.40
CA PRO A 111 -11.09 23.91 -30.08
C PRO A 111 -11.81 22.60 -30.34
N ASN A 112 -13.06 22.49 -29.87
CA ASN A 112 -13.90 21.35 -30.17
C ASN A 112 -14.36 21.48 -31.64
N GLU A 113 -13.50 21.12 -32.58
CA GLU A 113 -13.88 20.99 -33.99
C GLU A 113 -14.89 19.84 -34.07
N GLY A 114 -16.14 20.20 -34.33
CA GLY A 114 -17.30 19.34 -34.17
C GLY A 114 -17.12 17.96 -34.79
N THR A 115 -17.25 16.93 -33.97
CA THR A 115 -17.46 15.56 -34.42
C THR A 115 -18.81 15.50 -35.14
N ALA A 116 -18.82 15.78 -36.44
CA ALA A 116 -19.91 15.35 -37.29
C ALA A 116 -20.04 13.83 -37.14
N PRO A 117 -21.23 13.27 -36.84
CA PRO A 117 -21.35 11.83 -36.68
C PRO A 117 -20.96 11.19 -38.01
N ALA A 118 -19.89 10.39 -37.98
CA ALA A 118 -19.49 9.56 -39.11
C ALA A 118 -20.72 8.77 -39.55
N ARG A 119 -21.21 9.04 -40.77
CA ARG A 119 -22.21 8.18 -41.40
C ARG A 119 -21.52 6.83 -41.63
N VAL A 120 -21.65 5.94 -40.67
CA VAL A 120 -21.17 4.56 -40.79
C VAL A 120 -22.06 3.89 -41.83
N ASN A 121 -21.64 3.94 -43.09
CA ASN A 121 -22.19 3.09 -44.15
C ASN A 121 -21.68 1.66 -43.93
N SER A 122 -22.17 1.02 -42.88
CA SER A 122 -21.92 -0.40 -42.65
C SER A 122 -22.88 -1.22 -43.53
N PRO A 123 -22.37 -2.04 -44.46
CA PRO A 123 -23.22 -2.90 -45.30
C PRO A 123 -24.06 -3.88 -44.46
N TYR A 124 -23.61 -4.20 -43.24
CA TYR A 124 -24.35 -5.04 -42.29
C TYR A 124 -25.63 -4.37 -41.78
N LEU A 125 -25.60 -3.05 -41.54
CA LEU A 125 -26.78 -2.30 -41.12
C LEU A 125 -27.75 -2.07 -42.30
N GLN A 126 -27.23 -1.93 -43.52
CA GLN A 126 -28.07 -1.85 -44.72
C GLN A 126 -28.80 -3.18 -44.98
N ALA A 127 -28.09 -4.31 -44.90
CA ALA A 127 -28.71 -5.63 -45.06
C ALA A 127 -29.78 -5.92 -44.00
N ARG A 128 -29.54 -5.51 -42.74
CA ARG A 128 -30.52 -5.64 -41.66
C ARG A 128 -31.78 -4.81 -41.91
N ARG A 129 -31.64 -3.59 -42.46
CA ARG A 129 -32.78 -2.73 -42.81
C ARG A 129 -33.64 -3.32 -43.92
N ILE A 130 -33.02 -3.92 -44.93
CA ILE A 130 -33.69 -4.60 -46.04
C ILE A 130 -34.44 -5.85 -45.52
N LEU A 131 -33.81 -6.64 -44.65
CA LEU A 131 -34.40 -7.86 -44.09
C LEU A 131 -35.55 -7.60 -43.12
N LEU A 132 -35.53 -6.46 -42.40
CA LEU A 132 -36.57 -6.08 -41.44
C LEU A 132 -37.72 -5.27 -42.06
N GLY A 133 -37.68 -5.00 -43.38
CA GLY A 133 -38.78 -4.33 -44.08
C GLY A 133 -39.05 -2.89 -43.64
N GLU A 134 -38.08 -2.21 -43.02
CA GLU A 134 -38.22 -0.81 -42.61
C GLU A 134 -37.97 0.14 -43.79
N ASN A 135 -38.89 0.13 -44.76
CA ASN A 135 -39.06 1.22 -45.72
C ASN A 135 -39.92 2.31 -45.06
N SER A 136 -39.28 3.20 -44.29
CA SER A 136 -39.93 4.48 -43.95
C SER A 136 -39.88 5.37 -45.20
N TYR A 137 -41.02 5.47 -45.87
CA TYR A 137 -41.30 6.56 -46.81
C TYR A 137 -41.44 7.87 -46.03
N TYR A 138 -40.94 8.94 -46.65
CA TYR A 138 -40.93 10.36 -46.27
C TYR A 138 -39.85 10.81 -45.29
#